data_AF-A0A940ZRG7-F1
#
_entry.id   AF-A0A940ZRG7-F1
#
_cell.length_a   1.000
_cell.length_b   1.000
_cell.length_c   1.000
_cell.angle_alpha   90.00
_cell.angle_beta   90.00
_cell.angle_gamma   90.00
#
_symmetry.space_group_name_H-M   'P 1'
#
loop_
_entity.id
_entity.type
_entity.pdbx_description
1 polymer ?
#
loop_
_entity_poly.entity_id
_entity_poly.type
_entity_poly.pdbx_seq_one_letter_code
_entity_poly.pdbx_strand_id
1 'polypeptide(L)'
;MGKPKLVVLSFIMITLFFALQGCMGPVHRVTDSDSKPLYLRNNIHVQEHEKKNEYRASYANWTDPGAGHIVVPVNTPVGIDNFSRGFAIVIRSTGKPIWFEYDGKNMQMSADQYIDLITSPTPVSLNGLSDVDRKGISEGKVYKGMSKEGVRIAFGYPAAHKTPSLNSDTWVYWTNRFKPISVHFDSYGKVESVR
;
A
#
# COMPACT_ATOMS: atom_id res chain seq x y z
N MET A 1 44.95 73.36 -18.05
CA MET A 1 45.37 72.21 -18.86
C MET A 1 46.34 71.38 -18.02
N GLY A 2 45.96 70.17 -17.58
CA GLY A 2 46.76 69.32 -16.68
C GLY A 2 45.91 68.69 -15.56
N LYS A 3 45.66 67.39 -15.67
CA LYS A 3 44.61 66.59 -15.02
C LYS A 3 44.79 66.38 -13.50
N PRO A 4 43.71 66.25 -12.70
CA PRO A 4 43.79 65.78 -11.31
C PRO A 4 43.99 64.26 -11.21
N LYS A 5 44.68 63.86 -10.12
CA LYS A 5 45.18 62.52 -9.81
C LYS A 5 44.05 61.50 -9.55
N LEU A 6 44.23 60.31 -10.13
CA LEU A 6 43.35 59.15 -10.05
C LEU A 6 43.38 58.55 -8.64
N VAL A 7 42.21 58.45 -8.00
CA VAL A 7 41.98 57.70 -6.76
C VAL A 7 41.84 56.23 -7.12
N VAL A 8 42.74 55.38 -6.63
CA VAL A 8 42.63 53.92 -6.72
C VAL A 8 41.76 53.45 -5.56
N LEU A 9 40.52 53.06 -5.86
CA LEU A 9 39.65 52.36 -4.91
C LEU A 9 39.56 50.89 -5.36
N SER A 10 40.26 50.02 -4.65
CA SER A 10 40.18 48.56 -4.80
C SER A 10 38.75 48.08 -4.54
N PHE A 11 38.06 47.63 -5.59
CA PHE A 11 36.87 46.81 -5.45
C PHE A 11 37.29 45.35 -5.30
N ILE A 12 37.21 44.84 -4.07
CA ILE A 12 37.30 43.41 -3.78
C ILE A 12 36.03 42.75 -4.33
N MET A 13 36.15 42.06 -5.45
CA MET A 13 35.07 41.27 -6.04
C MET A 13 34.93 39.96 -5.25
N ILE A 14 34.01 39.95 -4.27
CA ILE A 14 33.62 38.72 -3.55
C ILE A 14 32.77 37.88 -4.52
N THR A 15 33.40 36.93 -5.21
CA THR A 15 32.71 35.90 -5.98
C THR A 15 32.02 34.93 -5.01
N LEU A 16 30.70 35.08 -4.91
CA LEU A 16 29.78 34.22 -4.18
C LEU A 16 29.66 32.88 -4.91
N PHE A 17 30.36 31.84 -4.45
CA PHE A 17 30.21 30.47 -4.93
C PHE A 17 28.86 29.90 -4.43
N PHE A 18 27.80 30.10 -5.20
CA PHE A 18 26.55 29.36 -5.02
C PHE A 18 26.70 27.98 -5.68
N ALA A 19 27.07 26.97 -4.89
CA ALA A 19 26.96 25.57 -5.29
C ALA A 19 25.50 25.13 -5.19
N LEU A 20 24.68 25.48 -6.18
CA LEU A 20 23.38 24.86 -6.42
C LEU A 20 23.59 23.64 -7.31
N GLN A 21 23.99 22.52 -6.71
CA GLN A 21 23.83 21.20 -7.32
C GLN A 21 22.93 20.35 -6.44
N GLY A 22 21.65 20.42 -6.78
CA GLY A 22 20.59 19.60 -6.22
C GLY A 22 19.44 19.57 -7.20
N CYS A 23 19.71 19.22 -8.46
CA CYS A 23 18.64 18.77 -9.35
C CYS A 23 18.14 17.43 -8.80
N MET A 24 17.16 17.47 -7.90
CA MET A 24 16.22 16.36 -7.76
C MET A 24 15.53 16.24 -9.10
N GLY A 25 16.06 15.38 -9.97
CA GLY A 25 15.34 14.95 -11.15
C GLY A 25 13.99 14.36 -10.71
N PRO A 26 12.94 14.47 -11.54
CA PRO A 26 11.71 13.75 -11.28
C PRO A 26 12.06 12.27 -11.13
N VAL A 27 11.64 11.65 -10.02
CA VAL A 27 11.67 10.20 -9.86
C VAL A 27 10.66 9.63 -10.86
N HIS A 28 11.11 9.43 -12.09
CA HIS A 28 10.34 8.77 -13.13
C HIS A 28 10.45 7.27 -12.87
N ARG A 29 9.59 6.73 -11.98
CA ARG A 29 9.38 5.29 -11.94
C ARG A 29 8.54 4.95 -13.17
N VAL A 30 9.24 4.42 -14.16
CA VAL A 30 8.75 3.99 -15.47
C VAL A 30 7.52 3.09 -15.27
N THR A 31 6.43 3.42 -15.95
CA THR A 31 5.30 2.52 -16.21
C THR A 31 5.74 1.47 -17.23
N ASP A 32 6.74 0.67 -16.89
CA ASP A 32 7.32 -0.28 -17.84
C ASP A 32 6.42 -1.51 -17.87
N SER A 33 5.74 -1.73 -18.99
CA SER A 33 5.09 -3.01 -19.31
C SER A 33 6.09 -4.18 -19.25
N ASP A 34 7.38 -3.88 -19.37
CA ASP A 34 8.48 -4.84 -19.45
C ASP A 34 9.09 -5.19 -18.08
N SER A 35 8.73 -4.44 -17.03
CA SER A 35 9.15 -4.77 -15.66
C SER A 35 8.48 -6.06 -15.19
N LYS A 36 9.27 -6.98 -14.60
CA LYS A 36 8.73 -8.23 -14.03
C LYS A 36 7.58 -7.90 -13.07
N PRO A 37 6.44 -8.62 -13.17
CA PRO A 37 5.31 -8.33 -12.32
C PRO A 37 5.64 -8.63 -10.85
N LEU A 38 5.05 -7.86 -9.95
CA LEU A 38 4.88 -8.26 -8.57
C LEU A 38 3.59 -9.07 -8.45
N TYR A 39 3.46 -9.82 -7.37
CA TYR A 39 2.30 -10.63 -7.05
C TYR A 39 1.75 -10.18 -5.71
N LEU A 40 0.43 -10.00 -5.61
CA LEU A 40 -0.20 -9.68 -4.34
C LEU A 40 0.04 -10.79 -3.31
N ARG A 41 0.46 -10.43 -2.09
CA ARG A 41 0.61 -11.36 -0.95
C ARG A 41 -0.71 -11.63 -0.22
N ASN A 42 -1.69 -10.79 -0.44
CA ASN A 42 -3.03 -10.88 0.14
C ASN A 42 -4.06 -10.40 -0.87
N ASN A 43 -5.31 -10.74 -0.63
CA ASN A 43 -6.43 -10.13 -1.30
C ASN A 43 -6.41 -8.61 -1.08
N ILE A 44 -6.90 -7.87 -2.08
CA ILE A 44 -7.17 -6.44 -1.97
C ILE A 44 -8.67 -6.26 -2.13
N HIS A 45 -9.32 -5.76 -1.09
CA HIS A 45 -10.74 -5.41 -1.13
C HIS A 45 -10.89 -4.05 -1.81
N VAL A 46 -11.60 -4.03 -2.93
CA VAL A 46 -11.77 -2.83 -3.74
C VAL A 46 -13.24 -2.45 -3.85
N GLN A 47 -13.49 -1.16 -3.97
CA GLN A 47 -14.76 -0.62 -4.40
C GLN A 47 -14.66 -0.30 -5.90
N GLU A 48 -15.59 -0.82 -6.69
CA GLU A 48 -15.70 -0.49 -8.11
C GLU A 48 -16.41 0.84 -8.33
N HIS A 49 -15.82 1.65 -9.20
CA HIS A 49 -16.39 2.88 -9.72
C HIS A 49 -16.56 2.74 -11.24
N GLU A 50 -17.59 2.02 -11.67
CA GLU A 50 -17.83 1.63 -13.07
C GLU A 50 -17.71 2.81 -14.05
N LYS A 51 -18.35 3.95 -13.73
CA LYS A 51 -18.35 5.16 -14.58
C LYS A 51 -16.95 5.71 -14.88
N LYS A 52 -15.97 5.43 -14.01
CA LYS A 52 -14.57 5.87 -14.16
C LYS A 52 -13.64 4.72 -14.56
N ASN A 53 -14.16 3.52 -14.75
CA ASN A 53 -13.41 2.30 -15.06
C ASN A 53 -12.19 2.09 -14.12
N GLU A 54 -12.41 2.24 -12.82
CA GLU A 54 -11.34 2.18 -11.82
C GLU A 54 -11.78 1.44 -10.56
N TYR A 55 -10.79 0.95 -9.82
CA TYR A 55 -10.97 0.42 -8.47
C TYR A 55 -10.40 1.39 -7.44
N ARG A 56 -11.03 1.46 -6.26
CA ARG A 56 -10.53 2.21 -5.10
C ARG A 56 -10.29 1.25 -3.94
N ALA A 57 -9.18 1.41 -3.26
CA ALA A 57 -8.87 0.73 -2.00
C ALA A 57 -8.14 1.70 -1.07
N SER A 58 -7.96 1.32 0.20
CA SER A 58 -7.17 2.11 1.13
C SER A 58 -6.46 1.23 2.15
N TYR A 59 -5.47 1.81 2.85
CA TYR A 59 -4.78 1.16 3.97
C TYR A 59 -5.72 0.71 5.10
N ALA A 60 -6.90 1.34 5.24
CA ALA A 60 -7.92 0.95 6.20
C ALA A 60 -8.67 -0.33 5.78
N ASN A 61 -8.52 -0.72 4.51
CA ASN A 61 -8.86 -2.03 3.97
C ASN A 61 -10.28 -2.49 4.32
N TRP A 62 -11.26 -1.81 3.70
CA TRP A 62 -12.68 -2.07 3.94
C TRP A 62 -13.08 -3.43 3.38
N THR A 63 -13.48 -4.33 4.27
CA THR A 63 -13.70 -5.75 3.96
C THR A 63 -15.10 -6.07 3.46
N ASP A 64 -16.07 -5.17 3.65
CA ASP A 64 -17.46 -5.28 3.19
C ASP A 64 -18.13 -3.89 3.09
N PRO A 65 -17.71 -3.03 2.13
CA PRO A 65 -18.23 -1.68 1.99
C PRO A 65 -19.62 -1.60 1.33
N GLY A 66 -20.17 -2.72 0.87
CA GLY A 66 -21.49 -2.80 0.22
C GLY A 66 -21.43 -2.99 -1.30
N ALA A 67 -22.43 -2.45 -2.02
CA ALA A 67 -22.60 -2.67 -3.45
C ALA A 67 -21.38 -2.18 -4.25
N GLY A 68 -20.88 -3.01 -5.17
CA GLY A 68 -19.65 -2.76 -5.94
C GLY A 68 -18.36 -3.17 -5.22
N HIS A 69 -18.46 -3.84 -4.06
CA HIS A 69 -17.32 -4.49 -3.43
C HIS A 69 -16.86 -5.69 -4.27
N ILE A 70 -15.57 -5.73 -4.56
CA ILE A 70 -14.89 -6.80 -5.29
C ILE A 70 -13.63 -7.19 -4.52
N VAL A 71 -13.25 -8.47 -4.61
CA VAL A 71 -11.98 -8.97 -4.09
C VAL A 71 -11.03 -9.19 -5.25
N VAL A 72 -9.91 -8.46 -5.27
CA VAL A 72 -8.79 -8.75 -6.17
C VAL A 72 -7.94 -9.84 -5.50
N PRO A 73 -7.85 -11.05 -6.07
CA PRO A 73 -7.26 -12.19 -5.35
C PRO A 73 -5.76 -12.03 -5.08
N VAL A 74 -5.29 -12.64 -4.00
CA VAL A 74 -3.88 -12.99 -3.78
C VAL A 74 -3.27 -13.62 -5.04
N ASN A 75 -1.98 -13.39 -5.28
CA ASN A 75 -1.25 -13.81 -6.48
C ASN A 75 -1.72 -13.18 -7.80
N THR A 76 -2.61 -12.18 -7.78
CA THR A 76 -2.84 -11.35 -8.98
C THR A 76 -1.52 -10.67 -9.38
N PRO A 77 -1.07 -10.79 -10.64
CA PRO A 77 0.11 -10.08 -11.14
C PRO A 77 -0.18 -8.59 -11.28
N VAL A 78 0.67 -7.76 -10.69
CA VAL A 78 0.48 -6.31 -10.60
C VAL A 78 1.77 -5.52 -10.91
N GLY A 79 1.60 -4.27 -11.30
CA GLY A 79 2.63 -3.23 -11.25
C GLY A 79 2.29 -2.18 -10.18
N ILE A 80 3.25 -1.34 -9.83
CA ILE A 80 3.06 -0.22 -8.91
C ILE A 80 3.36 1.08 -9.66
N ASP A 81 2.47 2.05 -9.52
CA ASP A 81 2.61 3.39 -10.11
C ASP A 81 2.27 4.47 -9.07
N ASN A 82 2.57 5.72 -9.39
CA ASN A 82 2.36 6.86 -8.52
C ASN A 82 0.89 7.25 -8.42
N PHE A 83 0.48 7.65 -7.22
CA PHE A 83 -0.81 8.28 -6.98
C PHE A 83 -0.63 9.31 -5.87
N SER A 84 -1.08 10.55 -6.08
CA SER A 84 -0.80 11.64 -5.13
C SER A 84 -1.31 11.42 -3.70
N ARG A 85 -2.32 10.55 -3.51
CA ARG A 85 -2.88 10.19 -2.19
C ARG A 85 -2.40 8.82 -1.68
N GLY A 86 -1.39 8.24 -2.30
CA GLY A 86 -0.84 6.93 -1.95
C GLY A 86 -0.05 6.32 -3.10
N PHE A 87 -0.56 5.24 -3.67
CA PHE A 87 0.03 4.59 -4.85
C PHE A 87 -1.07 3.93 -5.69
N ALA A 88 -0.75 3.52 -6.91
CA ALA A 88 -1.63 2.73 -7.75
C ALA A 88 -1.11 1.30 -7.86
N ILE A 89 -1.99 0.33 -7.71
CA ILE A 89 -1.72 -1.08 -8.04
C ILE A 89 -2.35 -1.34 -9.41
N VAL A 90 -1.54 -1.60 -10.43
CA VAL A 90 -2.01 -1.80 -11.81
C VAL A 90 -2.13 -3.29 -12.10
N ILE A 91 -3.35 -3.76 -12.37
CA ILE A 91 -3.59 -5.18 -12.68
C ILE A 91 -3.06 -5.49 -14.08
N ARG A 92 -2.02 -6.33 -14.18
CA ARG A 92 -1.29 -6.53 -15.45
C ARG A 92 -2.15 -7.10 -16.58
N SER A 93 -3.11 -7.97 -16.27
CA SER A 93 -3.97 -8.59 -17.27
C SER A 93 -4.98 -7.64 -17.93
N THR A 94 -5.29 -6.51 -17.28
CA THR A 94 -6.33 -5.57 -17.75
C THR A 94 -5.84 -4.14 -17.91
N GLY A 95 -4.69 -3.79 -17.34
CA GLY A 95 -4.23 -2.41 -17.20
C GLY A 95 -5.08 -1.57 -16.24
N LYS A 96 -6.12 -2.13 -15.61
CA LYS A 96 -7.04 -1.40 -14.73
C LYS A 96 -6.32 -1.01 -13.44
N PRO A 97 -6.31 0.29 -13.05
CA PRO A 97 -5.69 0.73 -11.81
C PRO A 97 -6.60 0.50 -10.60
N ILE A 98 -5.99 0.07 -9.49
CA ILE A 98 -6.52 0.20 -8.14
C ILE A 98 -5.82 1.42 -7.53
N TRP A 99 -6.55 2.51 -7.39
CA TRP A 99 -6.04 3.70 -6.71
C TRP A 99 -6.11 3.46 -5.21
N PHE A 100 -4.93 3.26 -4.61
CA PHE A 100 -4.78 2.89 -3.22
C PHE A 100 -4.47 4.12 -2.38
N GLU A 101 -5.44 4.57 -1.58
CA GLU A 101 -5.23 5.64 -0.61
C GLU A 101 -4.38 5.13 0.56
N TYR A 102 -3.32 5.87 0.91
CA TYR A 102 -2.37 5.46 1.93
C TYR A 102 -2.07 6.59 2.91
N ASP A 103 -2.08 6.27 4.20
CA ASP A 103 -1.73 7.19 5.28
C ASP A 103 -0.57 6.61 6.10
N GLY A 104 0.64 7.17 5.89
CA GLY A 104 1.84 6.73 6.59
C GLY A 104 1.85 7.05 8.09
N LYS A 105 1.06 8.02 8.56
CA LYS A 105 0.94 8.33 10.00
C LYS A 105 0.16 7.23 10.69
N ASN A 106 -0.97 6.82 10.12
CA ASN A 106 -1.79 5.73 10.66
C ASN A 106 -1.14 4.36 10.47
N MET A 107 -0.29 4.19 9.46
CA MET A 107 0.43 2.94 9.23
C MET A 107 1.78 2.86 9.94
N GLN A 108 2.31 4.00 10.41
CA GLN A 108 3.61 4.09 11.08
C GLN A 108 4.75 3.51 10.21
N MET A 109 4.60 3.57 8.88
CA MET A 109 5.56 3.09 7.89
C MET A 109 5.37 3.83 6.55
N SER A 110 6.39 3.85 5.71
CA SER A 110 6.30 4.45 4.37
C SER A 110 5.39 3.64 3.43
N ALA A 111 4.96 4.24 2.32
CA ALA A 111 4.20 3.54 1.30
C ALA A 111 5.03 2.39 0.69
N ASP A 112 6.32 2.61 0.40
CA ASP A 112 7.23 1.58 -0.13
C ASP A 112 7.35 0.39 0.83
N GLN A 113 7.50 0.64 2.14
CA GLN A 113 7.50 -0.43 3.16
C GLN A 113 6.18 -1.21 3.18
N TYR A 114 5.04 -0.52 3.03
CA TYR A 114 3.74 -1.19 2.97
C TYR A 114 3.56 -1.99 1.68
N ILE A 115 4.03 -1.49 0.54
CA ILE A 115 4.03 -2.20 -0.74
C ILE A 115 4.81 -3.52 -0.61
N ASP A 116 5.98 -3.51 0.05
CA ASP A 116 6.77 -4.72 0.32
C ASP A 116 6.03 -5.74 1.21
N LEU A 117 5.11 -5.28 2.07
CA LEU A 117 4.29 -6.14 2.92
C LEU A 117 3.11 -6.79 2.19
N ILE A 118 2.60 -6.16 1.12
CA ILE A 118 1.41 -6.63 0.38
C ILE A 118 1.75 -7.18 -1.01
N THR A 119 3.01 -7.11 -1.45
CA THR A 119 3.46 -7.63 -2.74
C THR A 119 4.71 -8.50 -2.61
N SER A 120 4.98 -9.33 -3.62
CA SER A 120 6.11 -10.26 -3.68
C SER A 120 6.60 -10.39 -5.13
N PRO A 121 7.92 -10.57 -5.38
CA PRO A 121 8.44 -10.85 -6.72
C PRO A 121 8.00 -12.19 -7.31
N THR A 122 7.49 -13.10 -6.47
CA THR A 122 6.98 -14.42 -6.86
C THR A 122 5.64 -14.71 -6.19
N PRO A 123 4.77 -15.55 -6.78
CA PRO A 123 3.52 -15.95 -6.14
C PRO A 123 3.75 -16.54 -4.75
N VAL A 124 2.93 -16.15 -3.78
CA VAL A 124 2.93 -16.77 -2.45
C VAL A 124 2.29 -18.16 -2.52
N SER A 125 2.91 -19.12 -1.83
CA SER A 125 2.36 -20.47 -1.70
C SER A 125 1.15 -20.47 -0.77
N LEU A 126 0.04 -21.08 -1.20
CA LEU A 126 -1.13 -21.35 -0.35
C LEU A 126 -1.15 -22.81 0.15
N ASN A 127 -0.11 -23.59 -0.16
CA ASN A 127 0.02 -24.96 0.30
C ASN A 127 0.25 -24.99 1.81
N GLY A 128 -0.37 -25.95 2.49
CA GLY A 128 -0.27 -26.10 3.95
C GLY A 128 -1.30 -25.27 4.74
N LEU A 129 -2.03 -24.36 4.10
CA LEU A 129 -3.19 -23.73 4.72
C LEU A 129 -4.30 -24.76 4.98
N SER A 130 -5.15 -24.49 5.96
CA SER A 130 -6.31 -25.36 6.24
C SER A 130 -7.43 -25.18 5.21
N ASP A 131 -8.43 -26.08 5.19
CA ASP A 131 -9.62 -25.90 4.34
C ASP A 131 -10.37 -24.61 4.66
N VAL A 132 -10.47 -24.27 5.95
CA VAL A 132 -11.15 -23.03 6.38
C VAL A 132 -10.37 -21.78 5.97
N ASP A 133 -9.03 -21.84 6.00
CA ASP A 133 -8.19 -20.75 5.47
C ASP A 133 -8.41 -20.56 3.97
N ARG A 134 -8.34 -21.65 3.19
CA ARG A 134 -8.57 -21.60 1.73
C ARG A 134 -9.95 -21.05 1.40
N LYS A 135 -10.99 -21.49 2.12
CA LYS A 135 -12.35 -20.97 1.95
C LYS A 135 -12.42 -19.47 2.23
N GLY A 136 -11.84 -19.02 3.34
CA GLY A 136 -11.81 -17.61 3.71
C GLY A 136 -11.07 -16.76 2.67
N ILE A 137 -9.91 -17.22 2.21
CA ILE A 137 -9.13 -16.53 1.17
C ILE A 137 -9.92 -16.44 -0.14
N SER A 138 -10.52 -17.54 -0.59
CA SER A 138 -11.30 -17.56 -1.83
C SER A 138 -12.50 -16.62 -1.79
N GLU A 139 -13.13 -16.46 -0.62
CA GLU A 139 -14.33 -15.64 -0.46
C GLU A 139 -14.03 -14.21 0.02
N GLY A 140 -12.77 -13.89 0.33
CA GLY A 140 -12.39 -12.65 1.00
C GLY A 140 -13.09 -12.48 2.36
N LYS A 141 -13.19 -13.56 3.13
CA LYS A 141 -13.92 -13.59 4.40
C LYS A 141 -13.09 -14.23 5.51
N VAL A 142 -13.42 -13.88 6.74
CA VAL A 142 -12.84 -14.49 7.94
C VAL A 142 -13.85 -15.43 8.57
N TYR A 143 -13.39 -16.65 8.89
CA TYR A 143 -14.15 -17.71 9.52
C TYR A 143 -13.45 -18.17 10.79
N LYS A 144 -14.25 -18.67 11.74
CA LYS A 144 -13.74 -19.33 12.95
C LYS A 144 -12.80 -20.48 12.57
N GLY A 145 -11.66 -20.57 13.24
CA GLY A 145 -10.63 -21.58 13.00
C GLY A 145 -9.57 -21.18 11.96
N MET A 146 -9.73 -20.07 11.24
CA MET A 146 -8.67 -19.57 10.35
C MET A 146 -7.41 -19.21 11.13
N SER A 147 -6.24 -19.39 10.52
CA SER A 147 -4.96 -18.93 11.06
C SER A 147 -4.79 -17.42 10.89
N LYS A 148 -3.92 -16.80 11.70
CA LYS A 148 -3.45 -15.42 11.49
C LYS A 148 -2.96 -15.18 10.05
N GLU A 149 -2.24 -16.15 9.47
CA GLU A 149 -1.82 -16.09 8.06
C GLU A 149 -3.01 -16.09 7.09
N GLY A 150 -3.94 -17.02 7.25
CA GLY A 150 -5.16 -17.09 6.43
C GLY A 150 -5.99 -15.82 6.50
N VAL A 151 -6.13 -15.22 7.69
CA VAL A 151 -6.81 -13.93 7.88
C VAL A 151 -6.10 -12.80 7.14
N ARG A 152 -4.77 -12.70 7.26
CA ARG A 152 -4.01 -11.66 6.56
C ARG A 152 -4.12 -11.82 5.04
N ILE A 153 -4.12 -13.04 4.52
CA ILE A 153 -4.29 -13.27 3.08
C ILE A 153 -5.73 -12.94 2.66
N ALA A 154 -6.74 -13.36 3.42
CA ALA A 154 -8.14 -13.22 3.07
C ALA A 154 -8.62 -11.77 3.14
N PHE A 155 -8.33 -11.08 4.24
CA PHE A 155 -8.73 -9.69 4.46
C PHE A 155 -7.69 -8.70 3.98
N GLY A 156 -6.40 -8.99 4.09
CA GLY A 156 -5.31 -8.04 3.84
C GLY A 156 -4.57 -7.62 5.12
N TYR A 157 -3.55 -6.78 4.95
CA TYR A 157 -2.76 -6.26 6.07
C TYR A 157 -3.61 -5.31 6.94
N PRO A 158 -3.70 -5.53 8.27
CA PRO A 158 -4.52 -4.68 9.15
C PRO A 158 -3.89 -3.29 9.35
N ALA A 159 -4.71 -2.27 9.59
CA ALA A 159 -4.19 -0.92 9.77
C ALA A 159 -3.39 -0.81 11.09
N ALA A 160 -2.13 -0.39 11.01
CA ALA A 160 -1.17 -0.50 12.13
C ALA A 160 -1.58 0.33 13.37
N HIS A 161 -2.21 1.50 13.19
CA HIS A 161 -2.70 2.31 14.32
C HIS A 161 -3.75 1.62 15.20
N LYS A 162 -4.46 0.58 14.70
CA LYS A 162 -5.37 -0.25 15.51
C LYS A 162 -4.87 -1.67 15.73
N THR A 163 -3.90 -2.12 14.93
CA THR A 163 -3.21 -3.40 15.09
C THR A 163 -1.70 -3.19 15.07
N PRO A 164 -1.09 -2.69 16.18
CA PRO A 164 0.33 -2.32 16.18
C PRO A 164 1.29 -3.51 16.00
N SER A 165 0.81 -4.73 16.26
CA SER A 165 1.60 -5.96 16.12
C SER A 165 0.75 -7.09 15.58
N LEU A 166 1.27 -7.81 14.57
CA LEU A 166 0.66 -9.03 14.07
C LEU A 166 0.71 -10.19 15.07
N ASN A 167 1.54 -10.09 16.11
CA ASN A 167 1.54 -11.07 17.20
C ASN A 167 0.36 -10.90 18.15
N SER A 168 -0.36 -9.77 18.10
CA SER A 168 -1.56 -9.52 18.89
C SER A 168 -2.63 -10.59 18.67
N ASP A 169 -3.37 -10.93 19.71
CA ASP A 169 -4.52 -11.83 19.65
C ASP A 169 -5.81 -11.12 19.24
N THR A 170 -5.71 -9.84 18.91
CA THR A 170 -6.81 -9.09 18.29
C THR A 170 -6.28 -8.22 17.17
N TRP A 171 -6.85 -8.38 15.98
CA TRP A 171 -6.63 -7.53 14.82
C TRP A 171 -7.90 -6.77 14.48
N VAL A 172 -7.77 -5.47 14.23
CA VAL A 172 -8.90 -4.59 13.91
C VAL A 172 -8.89 -4.28 12.42
N TYR A 173 -10.06 -4.47 11.82
CA TYR A 173 -10.41 -4.16 10.44
C TYR A 173 -11.66 -3.27 10.41
N TRP A 174 -12.16 -2.98 9.21
CA TRP A 174 -13.38 -2.23 8.99
C TRP A 174 -14.20 -2.94 7.93
N THR A 175 -15.51 -3.03 8.12
CA THR A 175 -16.39 -3.38 6.99
C THR A 175 -16.50 -2.17 6.06
N ASN A 176 -16.68 -0.98 6.63
CA ASN A 176 -16.73 0.31 5.94
C ASN A 176 -16.19 1.43 6.85
N ARG A 177 -16.21 2.68 6.37
CA ARG A 177 -15.72 3.86 7.11
C ARG A 177 -16.34 4.08 8.52
N PHE A 178 -17.49 3.48 8.83
CA PHE A 178 -18.21 3.68 10.09
C PHE A 178 -18.17 2.48 11.03
N LYS A 179 -17.88 1.28 10.52
CA LYS A 179 -18.03 0.04 11.28
C LYS A 179 -16.71 -0.72 11.37
N PRO A 180 -15.94 -0.54 12.47
CA PRO A 180 -14.80 -1.41 12.75
C PRO A 180 -15.29 -2.81 13.09
N ILE A 181 -14.44 -3.80 12.85
CA ILE A 181 -14.62 -5.19 13.29
C ILE A 181 -13.30 -5.68 13.89
N SER A 182 -13.39 -6.52 14.92
CA SER A 182 -12.26 -7.12 15.60
C SER A 182 -12.24 -8.62 15.34
N VAL A 183 -11.13 -9.13 14.83
CA VAL A 183 -10.85 -10.57 14.71
C VAL A 183 -10.04 -10.98 15.94
N HIS A 184 -10.64 -11.81 16.79
CA HIS A 184 -10.00 -12.35 17.98
C HIS A 184 -9.43 -13.73 17.70
N PHE A 185 -8.21 -13.96 18.16
CA PHE A 185 -7.50 -15.23 18.02
C PHE A 185 -7.37 -15.92 19.38
N ASP A 186 -7.44 -17.25 19.38
CA ASP A 186 -7.11 -18.08 20.55
C ASP A 186 -5.59 -18.18 20.77
N SER A 187 -5.19 -18.89 21.82
CA SER A 187 -3.78 -19.10 22.17
C SER A 187 -2.98 -19.89 21.12
N TYR A 188 -3.65 -20.53 20.15
CA TYR A 188 -3.02 -21.21 19.02
C TYR A 188 -2.95 -20.33 17.77
N GLY A 189 -3.37 -19.07 17.86
CA GLY A 189 -3.41 -18.13 16.74
C GLY A 189 -4.50 -18.47 15.72
N LYS A 190 -5.58 -19.14 16.15
CA LYS A 190 -6.75 -19.44 15.33
C LYS A 190 -7.90 -18.49 15.67
N VAL A 191 -8.69 -18.09 14.66
CA VAL A 191 -9.82 -17.19 14.86
C VAL A 191 -10.83 -17.84 15.80
N GLU A 192 -11.06 -17.21 16.94
CA GLU A 192 -12.08 -17.60 17.91
C GLU A 192 -13.42 -16.92 17.59
N SER A 193 -13.39 -15.62 17.29
CA SER A 193 -14.58 -14.83 16.95
C SER A 193 -14.27 -13.58 16.13
N VAL A 194 -15.30 -13.05 15.46
CA VAL A 194 -15.29 -11.75 14.76
C VAL A 194 -16.43 -10.91 15.33
N ARG A 195 -16.15 -9.70 15.82
CA ARG A 195 -17.12 -8.84 16.53
C ARG A 195 -17.07 -7.38 16.09
#